data_AF-L8WCD2-F1
#
_entry.id   AF-L8WCD2-F1
#
_cell.length_a   1.000
_cell.length_b   1.000
_cell.length_c   1.000
_cell.angle_alpha   90.00
_cell.angle_beta   90.00
_cell.angle_gamma   90.00
#
_symmetry.space_group_name_H-M   'P 1'
#
loop_
_entity.id
_entity.type
_entity.pdbx_description
1 polymer ?
#
loop_
_entity_poly.entity_id
_entity_poly.type
_entity_poly.pdbx_seq_one_letter_code
_entity_poly.pdbx_strand_id
1 'polypeptide(L)'
;MKTRHDLKLDALPPGVNLGQIYADFLRYLLKYTQEYFEDRILDGKSIWERYSPNMEVVIAHPNGWGLQEQTFLRKAAVDAGVSAHEQAQKNIRFLTEAEASVHFCIHHTNLGDRLKYATPEDPQLIRPYTLSLLRILYSN
;
A
#
# COMPACT_ATOMS: atom_id res chain seq x y z
N MET A 1 -15.36 15.71 11.42
CA MET A 1 -15.54 16.85 10.49
C MET A 1 -16.35 16.35 9.30
N LYS A 2 -17.66 16.62 9.23
CA LYS A 2 -18.51 16.19 8.10
C LYS A 2 -18.32 17.18 6.96
N THR A 3 -17.70 16.75 5.86
CA THR A 3 -17.46 17.58 4.68
C THR A 3 -18.79 17.89 3.98
N ARG A 4 -19.12 19.19 3.90
CA ARG A 4 -20.28 19.76 3.17
C ARG A 4 -20.01 19.79 1.66
N HIS A 5 -19.81 18.64 1.05
CA HIS A 5 -19.88 18.49 -0.39
C HIS A 5 -20.90 17.38 -0.66
N ASP A 6 -22.07 17.75 -1.18
CA ASP A 6 -23.09 16.80 -1.64
C ASP A 6 -22.54 16.07 -2.88
N LEU A 7 -21.65 15.12 -2.64
CA LEU A 7 -21.23 14.14 -3.62
C LEU A 7 -22.41 13.20 -3.86
N LYS A 8 -23.24 13.56 -4.84
CA LYS A 8 -24.28 12.66 -5.34
C LYS A 8 -23.60 11.60 -6.20
N LEU A 9 -23.37 10.43 -5.60
CA LEU A 9 -22.83 9.27 -6.33
C LEU A 9 -23.95 8.61 -7.13
N ASP A 10 -23.67 8.34 -8.40
CA ASP A 10 -24.55 7.51 -9.22
C ASP A 10 -24.55 6.07 -8.70
N ALA A 11 -25.66 5.36 -8.92
CA ALA A 11 -25.76 3.97 -8.54
C ALA A 11 -24.78 3.11 -9.35
N LEU A 12 -24.24 2.07 -8.71
CA LEU A 12 -23.42 1.09 -9.41
C LEU A 12 -24.23 0.36 -10.49
N PRO A 13 -23.58 -0.09 -11.59
CA PRO A 13 -24.23 -0.93 -12.58
C PRO A 13 -24.90 -2.15 -11.93
N PRO A 14 -26.06 -2.62 -12.44
CA PRO A 14 -26.74 -3.78 -11.88
C PRO A 14 -25.83 -5.01 -11.81
N GLY A 15 -25.80 -5.65 -10.65
CA GLY A 15 -25.00 -6.86 -10.41
C GLY A 15 -23.52 -6.61 -10.11
N VAL A 16 -23.03 -5.37 -10.18
CA VAL A 16 -21.66 -5.01 -9.82
C VAL A 16 -21.63 -4.48 -8.39
N ASN A 17 -20.98 -5.22 -7.49
CA ASN A 17 -20.78 -4.77 -6.12
C ASN A 17 -19.41 -4.07 -5.95
N LEU A 18 -19.26 -3.32 -4.86
CA LEU A 18 -18.04 -2.56 -4.58
C LEU A 18 -16.79 -3.43 -4.53
N GLY A 19 -16.87 -4.63 -3.93
CA GLY A 19 -15.73 -5.57 -3.88
C GLY A 19 -15.26 -5.99 -5.27
N GLN A 20 -16.21 -6.20 -6.18
CA GLN A 20 -15.94 -6.53 -7.58
C GLN A 20 -15.20 -5.41 -8.31
N ILE A 21 -15.63 -4.17 -8.12
CA ILE A 21 -14.97 -2.98 -8.71
C ILE A 21 -13.51 -2.91 -8.25
N TYR A 22 -13.26 -3.06 -6.95
CA TYR A 22 -11.91 -3.03 -6.41
C TYR A 22 -11.08 -4.22 -6.90
N ALA A 23 -11.65 -5.42 -6.93
CA ALA A 23 -10.97 -6.61 -7.42
C ALA A 23 -10.59 -6.48 -8.90
N ASP A 24 -11.49 -5.98 -9.74
CA ASP A 24 -11.24 -5.79 -11.17
C ASP A 24 -10.17 -4.72 -11.41
N PHE A 25 -10.18 -3.62 -10.64
CA PHE A 25 -9.17 -2.58 -10.73
C PHE A 25 -7.80 -3.08 -10.28
N LEU A 26 -7.71 -3.80 -9.17
CA LEU A 26 -6.46 -4.41 -8.69
C LEU A 26 -5.92 -5.46 -9.67
N ARG A 27 -6.82 -6.26 -10.26
CA ARG A 27 -6.45 -7.26 -11.28
C ARG A 27 -5.89 -6.59 -12.53
N TYR A 28 -6.52 -5.49 -12.97
CA TYR A 28 -6.02 -4.68 -14.06
C TYR A 28 -4.60 -4.17 -13.76
N LEU A 29 -4.38 -3.56 -12.59
CA LEU A 29 -3.07 -3.04 -12.19
C LEU A 29 -2.00 -4.15 -12.16
N LEU A 30 -2.31 -5.31 -11.55
CA LEU A 30 -1.39 -6.42 -11.47
C LEU A 30 -1.03 -6.97 -12.86
N LYS A 31 -2.04 -7.19 -13.70
CA LYS A 31 -1.85 -7.70 -15.08
C LYS A 31 -0.88 -6.82 -15.86
N TYR A 32 -1.12 -5.50 -15.90
CA TYR A 32 -0.26 -4.61 -16.69
C TYR A 32 1.10 -4.36 -16.04
N THR A 33 1.20 -4.49 -14.71
CA THR A 33 2.50 -4.49 -14.02
C THR A 33 3.32 -5.71 -14.42
N GLN A 34 2.70 -6.90 -14.45
CA GLN A 34 3.34 -8.13 -14.93
C GLN A 34 3.79 -7.98 -16.37
N GLU A 35 2.89 -7.62 -17.30
CA GLU A 35 3.21 -7.47 -18.72
C GLU A 35 4.39 -6.49 -18.92
N TYR A 36 4.35 -5.33 -18.25
CA TYR A 36 5.43 -4.36 -18.33
C TYR A 36 6.76 -4.90 -17.76
N PHE A 37 6.71 -5.63 -16.65
CA PHE A 37 7.90 -6.21 -16.03
C PHE A 37 8.53 -7.29 -16.91
N GLU A 38 7.72 -8.22 -17.42
CA GLU A 38 8.17 -9.31 -18.28
C GLU A 38 8.81 -8.80 -19.58
N ASP A 39 8.28 -7.71 -20.15
CA ASP A 39 8.79 -7.10 -21.38
C ASP A 39 10.08 -6.28 -21.18
N ARG A 40 10.29 -5.71 -19.99
CA ARG A 40 11.37 -4.73 -19.75
C ARG A 40 12.57 -5.30 -19.00
N ILE A 41 12.39 -6.41 -18.29
CA ILE A 41 13.44 -7.02 -17.48
C ILE A 41 14.03 -8.21 -18.24
N LEU A 42 15.36 -8.33 -18.27
CA LEU A 42 16.02 -9.51 -18.82
C LEU A 42 15.57 -10.76 -18.06
N ASP A 43 15.17 -11.80 -18.80
CA ASP A 43 14.54 -13.00 -18.23
C ASP A 43 13.28 -12.71 -17.38
N GLY A 44 12.61 -11.58 -17.64
CA GLY A 44 11.53 -11.04 -16.82
C GLY A 44 10.40 -12.04 -16.57
N LYS A 45 10.01 -12.80 -17.59
CA LYS A 45 9.02 -13.89 -17.45
C LYS A 45 9.46 -14.98 -16.46
N SER A 46 10.69 -15.46 -16.57
CA SER A 46 11.22 -16.48 -15.66
C SER A 46 11.34 -15.95 -14.23
N ILE A 47 11.76 -14.69 -14.07
CA ILE A 47 11.84 -14.02 -12.78
C ILE A 47 10.43 -13.88 -12.17
N TRP A 48 9.47 -13.40 -12.95
CA TRP A 48 8.10 -13.23 -12.49
C TRP A 48 7.49 -14.56 -12.04
N GLU A 49 7.58 -15.62 -12.87
CA GLU A 49 7.10 -16.96 -12.52
C GLU A 49 7.74 -17.50 -11.23
N ARG A 50 9.03 -17.24 -11.02
CA ARG A 50 9.77 -17.70 -9.84
C ARG A 50 9.40 -16.97 -8.55
N TYR A 51 9.17 -15.65 -8.62
CA TYR A 51 9.07 -14.80 -7.44
C TYR A 51 7.65 -14.30 -7.15
N SER A 52 6.77 -14.21 -8.15
CA SER A 52 5.38 -13.76 -7.97
C SER A 52 4.60 -14.53 -6.88
N PRO A 53 4.78 -15.85 -6.65
CA PRO A 53 4.04 -16.53 -5.58
C PRO A 53 4.37 -16.03 -4.17
N ASN A 54 5.56 -15.44 -3.98
CA ASN A 54 6.02 -14.92 -2.69
C ASN A 54 6.11 -13.38 -2.68
N MET A 55 5.57 -12.72 -3.71
CA MET A 55 5.61 -11.27 -3.82
C MET A 55 4.81 -10.61 -2.71
N GLU A 56 5.37 -9.56 -2.13
CA GLU A 56 4.68 -8.69 -1.18
C GLU A 56 4.12 -7.47 -1.92
N VAL A 57 2.83 -7.21 -1.72
CA VAL A 57 2.14 -6.04 -2.24
C VAL A 57 1.72 -5.15 -1.06
N VAL A 58 2.15 -3.90 -1.12
CA VAL A 58 1.85 -2.89 -0.11
C VAL A 58 0.81 -1.92 -0.65
N ILE A 59 -0.33 -1.84 0.01
CA ILE A 59 -1.44 -0.97 -0.39
C ILE A 59 -1.48 0.24 0.54
N ALA A 60 -1.24 1.43 -0.02
CA ALA A 60 -1.47 2.69 0.68
C ALA A 60 -2.96 2.99 0.74
N HIS A 61 -3.49 3.29 1.93
CA HIS A 61 -4.90 3.64 2.12
C HIS A 61 -5.08 5.03 2.70
N PRO A 62 -6.26 5.66 2.53
CA PRO A 62 -6.54 6.97 3.12
C PRO A 62 -6.33 6.98 4.64
N ASN A 63 -5.92 8.15 5.14
CA ASN A 63 -5.86 8.37 6.58
C ASN A 63 -7.24 8.19 7.20
N GLY A 64 -7.33 7.40 8.27
CA GLY A 64 -8.57 7.10 8.98
C GLY A 64 -9.26 5.81 8.56
N TRP A 65 -8.78 5.09 7.55
CA TRP A 65 -9.22 3.73 7.26
C TRP A 65 -8.62 2.75 8.27
N GLY A 66 -9.47 1.89 8.83
CA GLY A 66 -9.12 0.96 9.90
C GLY A 66 -9.19 -0.50 9.48
N LEU A 67 -9.34 -1.40 10.46
CA LEU A 67 -9.33 -2.84 10.22
C LEU A 67 -10.43 -3.31 9.26
N GLN A 68 -11.60 -2.66 9.28
CA GLN A 68 -12.73 -3.04 8.41
C GLN A 68 -12.39 -2.80 6.95
N GLU A 69 -11.93 -1.60 6.60
CA GLU A 69 -11.56 -1.25 5.24
C GLU A 69 -10.32 -2.02 4.77
N GLN A 70 -9.33 -2.24 5.64
CA GLN A 70 -8.17 -3.08 5.32
C GLN A 70 -8.56 -4.53 5.05
N THR A 71 -9.51 -5.08 5.82
CA THR A 71 -10.04 -6.43 5.59
C THR A 71 -10.76 -6.51 4.25
N PHE A 72 -11.56 -5.50 3.92
CA PHE A 72 -12.22 -5.37 2.62
C PHE A 72 -11.20 -5.32 1.47
N LEU A 73 -10.20 -4.45 1.54
CA LEU A 73 -9.16 -4.32 0.53
C LEU A 73 -8.36 -5.61 0.35
N ARG A 74 -8.01 -6.29 1.46
CA ARG A 74 -7.30 -7.57 1.39
C ARG A 74 -8.13 -8.62 0.68
N LYS A 75 -9.44 -8.69 0.97
CA LYS A 75 -10.34 -9.60 0.26
C LYS A 75 -10.37 -9.27 -1.24
N ALA A 76 -10.52 -8.00 -1.61
CA ALA A 76 -10.54 -7.58 -3.01
C ALA A 76 -9.22 -7.91 -3.73
N ALA A 77 -8.07 -7.77 -3.06
CA ALA A 77 -6.76 -8.14 -3.60
C ALA A 77 -6.62 -9.66 -3.80
N VAL A 78 -7.14 -10.48 -2.88
CA VAL A 78 -7.20 -11.94 -3.07
C VAL A 78 -8.09 -12.30 -4.24
N ASP A 79 -9.30 -11.71 -4.31
CA ASP A 79 -10.22 -11.93 -5.44
C ASP A 79 -9.58 -11.50 -6.78
N ALA A 80 -8.74 -10.46 -6.77
CA ALA A 80 -7.96 -9.97 -7.91
C ALA A 80 -6.80 -10.88 -8.34
N GLY A 81 -6.44 -11.88 -7.54
CA GLY A 81 -5.31 -12.77 -7.80
C GLY A 81 -3.94 -12.23 -7.37
N VAL A 82 -3.91 -11.21 -6.48
CA VAL A 82 -2.65 -10.65 -5.96
C VAL A 82 -1.91 -11.65 -5.06
N SER A 83 -2.66 -12.47 -4.31
CA SER A 83 -2.11 -13.49 -3.42
C SER A 83 -3.11 -14.63 -3.26
N ALA A 84 -2.60 -15.84 -2.98
CA ALA A 84 -3.42 -16.92 -2.45
C ALA A 84 -4.05 -16.52 -1.11
N HIS A 85 -5.22 -17.08 -0.81
CA HIS A 85 -6.01 -16.74 0.38
C HIS A 85 -5.22 -16.99 1.67
N GLU A 86 -4.50 -18.11 1.74
CA GLU A 86 -3.73 -18.57 2.90
C GLU A 86 -2.51 -17.68 3.17
N GLN A 87 -2.00 -17.02 2.14
CA GLN A 87 -0.79 -16.19 2.20
C GLN A 87 -1.13 -14.70 2.29
N ALA A 88 -2.40 -14.32 2.12
CA ALA A 88 -2.84 -12.93 2.02
C ALA A 88 -2.43 -12.06 3.23
N GLN A 89 -2.40 -12.62 4.45
CA GLN A 89 -1.97 -11.89 5.64
C GLN A 89 -0.48 -11.55 5.63
N LYS A 90 0.33 -12.37 4.97
CA LYS A 90 1.78 -12.18 4.83
C LYS A 90 2.10 -11.29 3.62
N ASN A 91 1.48 -11.60 2.48
CA ASN A 91 1.84 -11.00 1.20
C ASN A 91 1.14 -9.65 0.95
N ILE A 92 0.07 -9.31 1.67
CA ILE A 92 -0.64 -8.04 1.49
C ILE A 92 -0.52 -7.20 2.75
N ARG A 93 0.19 -6.09 2.64
CA ARG A 93 0.42 -5.15 3.74
C ARG A 93 -0.19 -3.79 3.46
N PHE A 94 -0.36 -3.04 4.54
CA PHE A 94 -1.05 -1.77 4.52
C PHE A 94 -0.18 -0.72 5.19
N LEU A 95 -0.23 0.48 4.62
CA LEU A 95 0.29 1.70 5.22
C LEU A 95 -0.63 2.86 4.86
N THR A 96 -0.54 3.94 5.60
CA THR A 96 -1.32 5.13 5.29
C THR A 96 -0.71 5.89 4.11
N GLU A 97 -1.52 6.63 3.36
CA GLU A 97 -1.06 7.53 2.29
C GLU A 97 0.00 8.53 2.79
N ALA A 98 -0.16 9.04 4.02
CA ALA A 98 0.81 9.93 4.64
C ALA A 98 2.17 9.24 4.84
N GLU A 99 2.17 8.00 5.36
CA GLU A 99 3.41 7.21 5.49
C GLU A 99 4.05 6.92 4.13
N ALA A 100 3.25 6.58 3.11
CA ALA A 100 3.74 6.36 1.75
C ALA A 100 4.45 7.61 1.20
N SER A 101 3.82 8.77 1.40
CA SER A 101 4.30 10.06 0.92
C SER A 101 5.59 10.47 1.64
N VAL A 102 5.65 10.28 2.96
CA VAL A 102 6.86 10.55 3.75
C VAL A 102 8.00 9.63 3.32
N HIS A 103 7.72 8.33 3.13
CA HIS A 103 8.70 7.37 2.63
C HIS A 103 9.27 7.76 1.27
N PHE A 104 8.40 8.19 0.34
CA PHE A 104 8.82 8.71 -0.96
C PHE A 104 9.75 9.93 -0.82
N CYS A 105 9.38 10.91 0.02
CA CYS A 105 10.18 12.10 0.27
C CYS A 105 11.54 11.76 0.88
N ILE A 106 11.61 10.85 1.86
CA ILE A 106 12.88 10.46 2.49
C ILE A 106 13.81 9.80 1.46
N HIS A 107 13.28 8.94 0.60
CA HIS A 107 14.11 8.19 -0.36
C HIS A 107 14.57 9.04 -1.57
N HIS A 108 13.77 10.02 -1.99
CA HIS A 108 14.04 10.80 -3.21
C HIS A 108 14.46 12.24 -2.95
N THR A 109 14.61 12.65 -1.68
CA THR A 109 15.11 13.97 -1.31
C THR A 109 16.14 13.86 -0.19
N ASN A 110 16.84 14.95 0.12
CA ASN A 110 17.75 15.01 1.27
C ASN A 110 17.02 15.11 2.62
N LEU A 111 15.71 14.83 2.68
CA LEU A 111 14.93 14.95 3.90
C LEU A 111 15.45 14.02 5.00
N GLY A 112 15.94 12.82 4.65
CA GLY A 112 16.59 11.91 5.61
C GLY A 112 17.74 12.56 6.37
N ASP A 113 18.61 13.28 5.66
CA ASP A 113 19.77 13.98 6.26
C ASP A 113 19.37 15.23 7.07
N ARG A 114 18.19 15.78 6.80
CA ARG A 114 17.68 17.00 7.45
C ARG A 114 16.80 16.72 8.67
N LEU A 115 16.33 15.49 8.84
CA LEU A 115 15.62 15.05 10.03
C LEU A 115 16.61 14.92 11.20
N LYS A 116 16.81 16.02 11.92
CA LYS A 116 17.51 15.99 13.19
C LYS A 116 16.60 15.39 14.25
N TYR A 117 17.05 14.31 14.90
CA TYR A 117 16.41 13.81 16.11
C TYR A 117 16.54 14.88 17.21
N ALA A 118 15.44 15.16 17.91
CA ALA A 118 15.50 15.96 19.13
C ALA A 118 16.33 15.18 20.15
N THR A 119 17.44 15.76 20.58
CA THR A 119 18.21 15.25 21.72
C THR A 119 17.39 15.42 23.00
N PRO A 120 17.54 14.55 24.02
CA PRO A 120 16.71 14.52 25.23
C PRO A 120 16.66 15.83 26.05
N GLU A 121 17.50 16.80 25.70
CA GLU A 121 17.65 18.10 26.35
C GLU A 121 16.54 19.11 25.96
N ASP A 122 15.68 18.82 24.98
CA ASP A 122 14.70 19.78 24.46
C ASP A 122 13.35 19.69 25.22
N PRO A 123 12.98 20.68 26.05
CA PRO A 123 11.86 20.56 26.98
C PRO A 123 10.48 20.77 26.33
N GLN A 124 10.42 20.92 25.01
CA GLN A 124 9.17 20.96 24.27
C GLN A 124 9.19 19.90 23.16
N LEU A 125 8.23 18.97 23.25
CA LEU A 125 7.60 18.22 22.15
C LEU A 125 7.86 16.70 22.04
N ILE A 126 6.71 16.00 22.13
CA ILE A 126 6.26 14.71 21.58
C ILE A 126 7.23 13.51 21.60
N ARG A 127 6.84 12.49 22.37
CA ARG A 127 7.53 11.22 22.57
C ARG A 127 7.83 10.47 21.25
N PRO A 128 9.01 9.81 21.14
CA PRO A 128 9.61 9.34 19.88
C PRO A 128 9.02 8.05 19.27
N TYR A 129 7.76 7.70 19.54
CA TYR A 129 7.22 6.38 19.15
C TYR A 129 6.90 6.21 17.66
N THR A 130 6.94 7.27 16.85
CA THR A 130 6.54 7.21 15.42
C THR A 130 7.68 6.91 14.45
N LEU A 131 8.95 7.00 14.84
CA LEU A 131 10.09 6.74 13.93
C LEU A 131 10.65 5.32 14.01
N SER A 132 10.24 4.52 15.00
CA SER A 132 10.70 3.13 15.18
C SER A 132 10.26 2.21 14.04
N LEU A 133 9.13 2.49 13.39
CA LEU A 133 8.56 1.69 12.30
C LEU A 133 9.33 1.85 10.98
N LEU A 134 9.86 3.05 10.70
CA LEU A 134 10.62 3.33 9.48
C LEU A 134 11.99 2.62 9.46
N ARG A 135 12.61 2.39 10.62
CA ARG A 135 13.90 1.68 10.69
C ARG A 135 13.77 0.15 10.53
N ILE A 136 12.60 -0.42 10.85
CA ILE A 136 12.35 -1.86 10.69
C ILE A 136 12.14 -2.25 9.22
N LEU A 137 11.68 -1.33 8.38
CA LEU A 137 11.44 -1.59 6.95
C LEU A 137 12.69 -1.44 6.06
N TYR A 138 13.78 -0.88 6.58
CA TYR A 138 15.01 -0.59 5.83
C TYR A 138 16.26 -1.36 6.28
N SER A 139 16.11 -2.38 7.14
CA SER A 139 17.20 -3.30 7.50
C SER A 139 17.00 -4.66 6.82
N ASN A 140 17.50 -4.79 5.60
CA ASN A 140 18.14 -5.99 5.05
C ASN A 140 19.21 -5.55 4.06
#